data_AF-A0A830DJJ1-F1
#
_entry.id   AF-A0A830DJJ1-F1
#
_cell.length_a   1.000
_cell.length_b   1.000
_cell.length_c   1.000
_cell.angle_alpha   90.00
_cell.angle_beta   90.00
_cell.angle_gamma   90.00
#
_symmetry.space_group_name_H-M   'P 1'
#
loop_
_entity.id
_entity.type
_entity.pdbx_description
1 polymer ?
#
loop_
_entity_poly.entity_id
_entity_poly.type
_entity_poly.pdbx_seq_one_letter_code
_entity_poly.pdbx_strand_id
1 'polypeptide(L)'
;MTTTTESAATTPLVPITTHHYLPIKLTQKNYSSWRAHLIALLTGHDLLGYIKGSFKKPSLLPDGSNATEITHWVRQDNLLLVAIFGSLSPDILRLFHPLPRPLRHGISSPDSVRAVLVPVSIN
;
A
#
# COMPACT_ATOMS: atom_id res chain seq x y z
N MET A 1 32.40 -1.14 -34.72
CA MET A 1 32.01 -0.70 -33.37
C MET A 1 30.51 -0.89 -33.26
N THR A 2 30.06 -1.94 -32.58
CA THR A 2 28.63 -2.23 -32.37
C THR A 2 28.22 -1.64 -31.03
N THR A 3 27.44 -0.55 -31.04
CA THR A 3 26.78 0.00 -29.86
C THR A 3 25.50 -0.78 -29.60
N THR A 4 25.53 -1.67 -28.61
CA THR A 4 24.35 -2.34 -28.06
C THR A 4 23.59 -1.33 -27.21
N THR A 5 22.48 -0.82 -27.73
CA THR A 5 21.50 -0.06 -26.95
C THR A 5 20.73 -1.05 -26.10
N GLU A 6 21.10 -1.15 -24.83
CA GLU A 6 20.43 -1.96 -23.82
C GLU A 6 19.05 -1.35 -23.53
N SER A 7 18.02 -1.98 -24.09
CA SER A 7 16.61 -1.61 -23.88
C SER A 7 16.25 -1.81 -22.42
N ALA A 8 15.94 -0.72 -21.70
CA ALA A 8 15.50 -0.72 -20.31
C ALA A 8 14.36 -1.75 -20.10
N ALA A 9 14.68 -2.87 -19.45
CA ALA A 9 13.70 -3.89 -19.09
C ALA A 9 12.75 -3.28 -18.05
N THR A 10 11.52 -2.97 -18.46
CA THR A 10 10.49 -2.50 -17.53
C THR A 10 10.04 -3.69 -16.68
N THR A 11 10.31 -3.66 -15.38
CA THR A 11 9.82 -4.68 -14.46
C THR A 11 8.28 -4.69 -14.51
N PRO A 12 7.64 -5.85 -14.75
CA PRO A 12 6.18 -5.92 -14.80
C PRO A 12 5.60 -5.69 -13.40
N LEU A 13 4.41 -5.08 -13.34
CA LEU A 13 3.66 -4.96 -12.09
C LEU A 13 3.17 -6.34 -11.64
N VAL A 14 3.20 -6.57 -10.34
CA VAL A 14 2.75 -7.83 -9.72
C VAL A 14 1.45 -7.57 -8.96
N PRO A 15 0.29 -7.95 -9.52
CA PRO A 15 -0.98 -7.85 -8.80
C PRO A 15 -1.08 -8.93 -7.73
N ILE A 16 -1.28 -8.52 -6.47
CA ILE A 16 -1.53 -9.45 -5.37
C ILE A 16 -3.05 -9.62 -5.20
N THR A 17 -3.59 -10.73 -5.69
CA THR A 17 -5.00 -11.09 -5.47
C THR A 17 -5.13 -11.87 -4.16
N THR A 18 -5.48 -11.17 -3.08
CA THR A 18 -5.54 -11.78 -1.73
C THR A 18 -6.50 -12.96 -1.61
N HIS A 19 -7.56 -13.01 -2.42
CA HIS A 19 -8.49 -14.12 -2.42
C HIS A 19 -7.83 -15.47 -2.81
N HIS A 20 -6.79 -15.44 -3.65
CA HIS A 20 -6.09 -16.67 -4.08
C HIS A 20 -4.91 -17.01 -3.16
N TYR A 21 -4.25 -15.99 -2.63
CA TYR A 21 -2.94 -16.15 -1.99
C TYR A 21 -2.92 -15.90 -0.47
N LEU A 22 -4.00 -15.35 0.09
CA LEU A 22 -4.17 -15.08 1.53
C LEU A 22 -5.48 -15.73 2.02
N PRO A 23 -5.47 -17.03 2.33
CA PRO A 23 -6.68 -17.78 2.66
C PRO A 23 -7.32 -17.34 4.00
N ILE A 24 -6.58 -16.63 4.84
CA ILE A 24 -7.07 -16.12 6.12
C ILE A 24 -7.12 -14.59 6.11
N LYS A 25 -8.24 -14.05 6.57
CA LYS A 25 -8.37 -12.62 6.85
C LYS A 25 -7.82 -12.29 8.24
N LEU A 26 -7.22 -11.11 8.38
CA LEU A 26 -6.74 -10.63 9.68
C LEU A 26 -7.92 -10.39 10.62
N THR A 27 -7.85 -10.98 11.79
CA THR A 27 -8.75 -10.78 12.93
C THR A 27 -7.91 -10.46 14.16
N GLN A 28 -8.57 -10.07 15.27
CA GLN A 28 -7.90 -9.80 16.54
C GLN A 28 -7.14 -11.01 17.12
N LYS A 29 -7.45 -12.24 16.68
CA LYS A 29 -6.95 -13.49 17.29
C LYS A 29 -5.87 -14.19 16.47
N ASN A 30 -5.68 -13.83 15.20
CA ASN A 30 -4.85 -14.59 14.27
C ASN A 30 -3.72 -13.77 13.63
N TYR A 31 -3.32 -12.65 14.25
CA TYR A 31 -2.29 -11.76 13.71
C TYR A 31 -1.00 -12.51 13.34
N SER A 32 -0.50 -13.40 14.20
CA SER A 32 0.73 -14.16 13.94
C SER A 32 0.62 -15.03 12.68
N SER A 33 -0.46 -15.77 12.52
CA SER A 33 -0.69 -16.62 11.35
C SER A 33 -0.92 -15.78 10.08
N TRP A 34 -1.70 -14.71 10.18
CA TRP A 34 -1.93 -13.79 9.06
C TRP A 34 -0.63 -13.16 8.59
N ARG A 35 0.20 -12.69 9.53
CA ARG A 35 1.50 -12.09 9.24
C ARG A 35 2.43 -13.09 8.57
N ALA A 36 2.46 -14.34 9.02
CA ALA A 36 3.27 -15.39 8.40
C ALA A 36 2.88 -15.63 6.93
N HIS A 37 1.58 -15.75 6.64
CA HIS A 37 1.09 -15.89 5.26
C HIS A 37 1.41 -14.66 4.41
N LEU A 38 1.22 -13.45 4.94
CA LEU A 38 1.54 -12.22 4.23
C LEU A 38 3.04 -12.14 3.91
N ILE A 39 3.91 -12.43 4.89
CA ILE A 39 5.37 -12.42 4.66
C ILE A 39 5.76 -13.46 3.61
N ALA A 40 5.22 -14.69 3.69
CA ALA A 40 5.51 -15.74 2.71
C ALA A 40 5.08 -15.33 1.30
N LEU A 41 3.86 -14.79 1.16
CA LEU A 41 3.33 -14.30 -0.12
C LEU A 41 4.21 -13.20 -0.73
N LEU A 42 4.55 -12.19 0.07
CA LEU A 42 5.36 -11.07 -0.40
C LEU A 42 6.80 -11.46 -0.68
N THR A 43 7.35 -12.43 0.06
CA THR A 43 8.68 -12.96 -0.22
C THR A 43 8.70 -13.74 -1.53
N GLY A 44 7.68 -14.57 -1.80
CA GLY A 44 7.59 -15.32 -3.05
C GLY A 44 7.41 -14.48 -4.32
N HIS A 45 7.09 -13.20 -4.18
CA HIS A 45 6.97 -12.23 -5.28
C HIS A 45 8.05 -11.14 -5.23
N ASP A 46 9.04 -11.25 -4.35
CA ASP A 46 10.07 -10.23 -4.11
C ASP A 46 9.52 -8.85 -3.73
N LEU A 47 8.33 -8.78 -3.12
CA LEU A 47 7.65 -7.55 -2.74
C LEU A 47 7.84 -7.17 -1.26
N LEU A 48 8.44 -8.05 -0.44
CA LEU A 48 8.62 -7.79 0.99
C LEU A 48 9.42 -6.50 1.26
N GLY A 49 10.29 -6.11 0.32
CA GLY A 49 11.07 -4.88 0.42
C GLY A 49 10.26 -3.59 0.45
N TYR A 50 9.05 -3.59 -0.13
CA TYR A 50 8.12 -2.46 -0.02
C TYR A 50 7.64 -2.28 1.43
N ILE A 51 7.29 -3.38 2.11
CA ILE A 51 6.79 -3.33 3.49
C ILE A 51 7.90 -3.05 4.51
N LYS A 52 9.10 -3.58 4.27
CA LYS A 52 10.26 -3.36 5.16
C LYS A 52 10.98 -2.04 4.90
N GLY A 53 10.58 -1.29 3.87
CA GLY A 53 11.22 -0.03 3.49
C GLY A 53 12.63 -0.18 2.91
N SER A 54 13.04 -1.40 2.54
CA SER A 54 14.31 -1.60 1.82
C SER A 54 14.19 -1.12 0.36
N PHE A 55 12.98 -1.13 -0.20
CA PHE A 55 12.67 -0.51 -1.50
C PHE A 55 12.09 0.88 -1.28
N LYS A 56 12.98 1.86 -1.13
CA LYS A 56 12.59 3.26 -0.97
C LYS A 56 12.03 3.81 -2.28
N LYS A 57 11.04 4.70 -2.17
CA LYS A 57 10.56 5.49 -3.30
C LYS A 57 11.72 6.29 -3.91
N PRO A 58 12.02 6.14 -5.20
CA PRO A 58 13.06 6.93 -5.85
C PRO A 58 12.69 8.42 -5.87
N SER A 59 13.70 9.28 -5.72
CA SER A 59 13.57 10.71 -5.99
C SER A 59 13.69 11.00 -7.48
N LEU A 60 12.92 11.95 -8.02
CA LEU A 60 13.03 12.35 -9.43
C LEU A 60 14.44 12.88 -9.71
N LEU A 61 15.11 12.28 -10.69
CA LEU A 61 16.41 12.75 -11.17
C LEU A 61 16.24 14.07 -11.95
N PRO A 62 17.26 14.95 -12.00
CA PRO A 62 17.17 16.23 -12.70
C PRO A 62 16.86 16.11 -14.20
N ASP A 63 17.24 14.99 -14.82
CA ASP A 63 17.00 14.69 -16.23
C ASP A 63 15.66 13.97 -16.48
N GLY A 64 14.90 13.64 -15.41
CA GLY A 64 13.63 12.94 -15.49
C GLY A 64 13.71 11.47 -15.94
N SER A 65 14.92 10.91 -16.06
CA SER A 65 15.15 9.58 -16.64
C SER A 65 14.46 8.45 -15.87
N ASN A 66 14.23 8.62 -14.57
CA ASN A 66 13.61 7.62 -13.69
C ASN A 66 12.11 7.83 -13.43
N ALA A 67 11.43 8.67 -14.22
CA ALA A 67 9.99 8.91 -14.03
C ALA A 67 9.14 7.62 -14.12
N THR A 68 9.56 6.68 -14.97
CA THR A 68 8.92 5.36 -15.13
C THR A 68 9.11 4.48 -13.89
N GLU A 69 10.29 4.48 -13.28
CA GLU A 69 10.59 3.75 -12.04
C GLU A 69 9.78 4.29 -10.87
N ILE A 70 9.65 5.61 -10.75
CA ILE A 70 8.82 6.27 -9.74
C ILE A 70 7.36 5.85 -9.91
N THR A 71 6.87 5.88 -11.16
CA THR A 71 5.51 5.47 -11.49
C THR A 71 5.27 3.99 -11.18
N HIS A 72 6.23 3.13 -11.49
CA HIS A 72 6.18 1.70 -11.17
C HIS A 72 6.11 1.49 -9.66
N TRP A 73 7.01 2.12 -8.88
CA TRP A 73 7.02 2.02 -7.43
C TRP A 73 5.67 2.44 -6.82
N VAL A 74 5.12 3.58 -7.25
CA VAL A 74 3.82 4.09 -6.77
C VAL A 74 2.68 3.13 -7.11
N ARG A 75 2.68 2.56 -8.31
CA ARG A 75 1.65 1.59 -8.73
C ARG A 75 1.75 0.30 -7.92
N GLN A 76 2.96 -0.22 -7.72
CA GLN A 76 3.19 -1.44 -6.96
C GLN A 76 2.83 -1.26 -5.47
N ASP A 77 3.20 -0.14 -4.87
CA ASP A 77 2.84 0.22 -3.49
C ASP A 77 1.32 0.29 -3.30
N ASN A 78 0.60 0.95 -4.22
CA ASN A 78 -0.87 0.99 -4.18
C ASN A 78 -1.52 -0.40 -4.33
N LEU A 79 -0.96 -1.28 -5.19
CA LEU A 79 -1.46 -2.65 -5.31
C LEU A 79 -1.26 -3.44 -4.00
N LEU A 80 -0.13 -3.27 -3.34
CA LEU A 80 0.12 -3.86 -2.03
C LEU A 80 -0.80 -3.32 -0.96
N LEU A 81 -1.08 -2.02 -0.98
CA LEU A 81 -2.01 -1.38 -0.05
C LEU A 81 -3.41 -1.99 -0.19
N VAL A 82 -3.95 -2.04 -1.42
CA VAL A 82 -5.26 -2.65 -1.70
C VAL A 82 -5.28 -4.12 -1.30
N ALA A 83 -4.19 -4.85 -1.53
CA ALA A 83 -4.08 -6.24 -1.10
C ALA A 83 -4.16 -6.37 0.43
N ILE A 84 -3.38 -5.58 1.17
CA ILE A 84 -3.42 -5.58 2.64
C ILE A 84 -4.83 -5.28 3.13
N PHE A 85 -5.48 -4.23 2.63
CA PHE A 85 -6.86 -3.88 2.98
C PHE A 85 -7.85 -5.02 2.67
N GLY A 86 -7.72 -5.66 1.51
CA GLY A 86 -8.55 -6.81 1.11
C GLY A 86 -8.36 -8.05 2.00
N SER A 87 -7.20 -8.15 2.68
CA SER A 87 -6.91 -9.22 3.63
C SER A 87 -7.43 -8.96 5.04
N LEU A 88 -7.99 -7.78 5.33
CA LEU A 88 -8.53 -7.45 6.65
C LEU A 88 -9.95 -8.01 6.82
N SER A 89 -10.29 -8.46 8.04
CA SER A 89 -11.69 -8.78 8.35
C SER A 89 -12.52 -7.50 8.47
N PRO A 90 -13.85 -7.57 8.29
CA PRO A 90 -14.73 -6.43 8.49
C PRO A 90 -14.58 -5.78 9.87
N ASP A 91 -14.31 -6.57 10.91
CA ASP A 91 -14.15 -6.06 12.27
C ASP A 91 -12.87 -5.25 12.45
N ILE A 92 -11.78 -5.64 11.78
CA ILE A 92 -10.55 -4.84 11.74
C ILE A 92 -10.76 -3.57 10.92
N LEU A 93 -11.43 -3.66 9.76
CA LEU A 93 -11.73 -2.50 8.91
C LEU A 93 -12.57 -1.44 9.62
N ARG A 94 -13.53 -1.86 10.47
CA ARG A 94 -14.36 -0.96 11.28
C ARG A 94 -13.54 -0.11 12.27
N LEU A 95 -12.35 -0.55 12.68
CA LEU A 95 -11.46 0.25 13.53
C LEU A 95 -10.83 1.41 12.77
N PHE A 96 -10.68 1.29 11.45
CA PHE A 96 -10.14 2.34 10.59
C PHE A 96 -11.21 3.32 10.10
N HIS A 97 -12.50 2.92 10.13
CA HIS A 97 -13.59 3.84 9.88
C HIS A 97 -13.71 4.80 11.07
N PRO A 98 -13.64 6.14 10.88
CA PRO A 98 -13.91 7.07 11.95
C PRO A 98 -15.33 6.82 12.44
N LEU A 99 -15.47 6.38 13.70
CA LEU A 99 -16.75 6.24 14.37
C LEU A 99 -17.63 7.45 14.04
N PRO A 100 -18.90 7.27 13.64
CA PRO A 100 -19.84 8.38 13.61
C PRO A 100 -19.79 9.00 15.00
N ARG A 101 -19.31 10.25 15.10
CA ARG A 101 -19.27 10.95 16.38
C ARG A 101 -20.71 10.90 16.91
N PRO A 102 -20.96 10.48 18.15
CA PRO A 102 -22.30 10.61 18.70
C PRO A 102 -22.69 12.07 18.54
N LEU A 103 -23.83 12.31 17.88
CA LEU A 103 -24.39 13.65 17.68
C LEU A 103 -24.69 14.22 19.07
N ARG A 104 -23.70 14.86 19.68
CA ARG A 104 -23.90 15.67 20.88
C ARG A 104 -24.67 16.89 20.38
N HIS A 105 -25.97 16.91 20.67
CA HIS A 105 -26.83 18.06 20.44
C HIS A 105 -26.16 19.33 21.00
N GLY A 106 -26.07 20.38 20.15
CA GLY A 106 -25.54 21.71 20.46
C GLY A 106 -24.01 21.71 20.56
N ILE A 107 -23.24 22.52 19.84
CA ILE A 107 -23.38 23.96 19.61
C ILE A 107 -22.68 24.32 18.27
N SER A 108 -23.27 25.29 17.58
CA SER A 108 -22.80 25.94 16.34
C SER A 108 -21.35 26.45 16.43
N SER A 109 -20.50 26.14 15.43
CA SER A 109 -19.42 27.03 14.97
C SER A 109 -18.91 26.61 13.57
N PRO A 110 -18.87 27.51 12.57
CA PRO A 110 -18.66 27.16 11.16
C PRO A 110 -17.22 27.28 10.65
N ASP A 111 -16.19 26.89 11.42
CA ASP A 111 -14.78 27.15 11.03
C ASP A 111 -13.83 25.93 11.05
N SER A 112 -14.32 24.68 11.12
CA SER A 112 -13.42 23.52 11.36
C SER A 112 -13.54 22.34 10.39
N VAL A 113 -13.86 22.58 9.11
CA VAL A 113 -13.93 21.50 8.10
C VAL A 113 -12.87 21.58 7.00
N ARG A 114 -11.90 22.49 7.10
CA ARG A 114 -10.91 22.73 6.03
C ARG A 114 -9.56 22.02 6.20
N ALA A 115 -9.55 20.83 6.80
CA ALA A 115 -8.38 19.96 6.83
C ALA A 115 -8.79 18.49 6.62
N VAL A 116 -9.31 18.19 5.43
CA VAL A 116 -9.53 16.82 4.96
C VAL A 116 -8.56 16.57 3.81
N LEU A 117 -7.86 15.43 3.87
CA LEU A 117 -6.91 14.86 2.90
C LEU A 117 -5.48 15.41 2.95
N VAL A 118 -4.73 15.00 3.97
CA VAL A 118 -3.32 14.64 3.76
C VAL A 118 -3.31 13.18 3.28
N PRO A 119 -2.66 12.84 2.16
CA PRO A 119 -2.57 11.46 1.71
C PRO A 119 -1.76 10.64 2.73
N VAL A 120 -2.35 9.57 3.24
CA VAL A 120 -1.66 8.52 3.98
C VAL A 120 -0.71 7.83 2.99
N SER A 121 0.51 8.35 2.93
CA SER A 121 1.68 7.63 2.43
C SER A 121 2.16 6.76 3.58
N ILE A 122 2.37 5.46 3.35
CA ILE A 122 3.10 4.62 4.31
C ILE A 122 4.60 4.87 4.10
N ASN A 123 5.00 6.13 4.30
CA ASN A 123 6.34 6.69 4.55
C ASN A 123 6.32 8.19 4.28
#